data_AF-A0A9E1F243-F1
#
_entry.id   AF-A0A9E1F243-F1
#
_cell.length_a   1.000
_cell.length_b   1.000
_cell.length_c   1.000
_cell.angle_alpha   90.00
_cell.angle_beta   90.00
_cell.angle_gamma   90.00
#
_symmetry.space_group_name_H-M   'P 1'
#
loop_
_entity.id
_entity.type
_entity.pdbx_description
1 polymer ?
#
loop_
_entity_poly.entity_id
_entity_poly.type
_entity_poly.pdbx_seq_one_letter_code
_entity_poly.pdbx_strand_id
1 'polypeptide(L)' 'MRIIYKLLIAEIKKQLYLKKLEYKDIAKMTGYKTSTISAFMCGARQNETVAKSIASALGIEY' A
#
# COMPACT_ATOMS: atom_id res chain seq x y z
N MET A 1 -6.20 -9.13 13.35
CA MET A 1 -5.75 -8.83 11.97
C MET A 1 -6.05 -7.42 11.46
N ARG A 2 -7.00 -6.63 12.02
CA ARG A 2 -7.27 -5.23 11.57
C ARG A 2 -6.19 -4.20 11.93
N ILE A 3 -5.42 -4.42 13.00
CA ILE A 3 -4.44 -3.44 13.51
C ILE A 3 -3.20 -3.38 12.60
N ILE A 4 -2.74 -4.54 12.11
CA ILE A 4 -1.57 -4.66 11.23
C ILE A 4 -1.77 -3.87 9.93
N TYR A 5 -2.95 -3.97 9.31
CA TYR A 5 -3.24 -3.21 8.07
C TYR A 5 -3.27 -1.70 8.28
N LYS A 6 -3.79 -1.22 9.42
CA LYS A 6 -3.78 0.22 9.73
C LYS A 6 -2.36 0.76 9.88
N LEU A 7 -1.49 0.02 10.55
CA LEU A 7 -0.07 0.37 10.71
C LEU A 7 0.65 0.37 9.36
N LEU A 8 0.41 -0.66 8.53
CA LEU A 8 0.97 -0.72 7.19
C LEU A 8 0.49 0.46 6.32
N ILE A 9 -0.79 0.80 6.33
CA ILE A 9 -1.32 1.95 5.57
C ILE A 9 -0.66 3.26 6.03
N ALA A 10 -0.42 3.42 7.33
CA ALA A 10 0.28 4.59 7.86
C ALA A 10 1.73 4.65 7.37
N GLU A 11 2.46 3.53 7.40
CA GLU A 11 3.83 3.44 6.88
C GLU A 11 3.88 3.68 5.36
N ILE A 12 2.95 3.10 4.59
CA ILE A 12 2.82 3.36 3.15
C ILE A 12 2.63 4.86 2.88
N LYS A 13 1.73 5.53 3.61
CA LYS A 13 1.53 6.98 3.47
C LYS A 13 2.78 7.79 3.79
N LYS A 14 3.53 7.39 4.80
CA LYS A 14 4.81 8.01 5.15
C LYS A 14 5.85 7.81 4.05
N GLN A 15 6.00 6.61 3.52
CA GLN A 15 6.91 6.32 2.40
C GLN A 15 6.53 7.07 1.13
N LEU A 16 5.23 7.15 0.82
CA LEU A 16 4.72 7.94 -0.31
C LEU A 16 5.10 9.41 -0.17
N TYR A 17 4.91 10.00 1.02
CA TYR A 17 5.29 11.38 1.29
C TYR A 17 6.80 11.60 1.16
N LEU A 18 7.62 10.71 1.77
CA LEU A 18 9.08 10.81 1.75
C LEU A 18 9.66 10.65 0.34
N LYS A 19 9.13 9.71 -0.45
CA LYS A 19 9.60 9.41 -1.81
C LYS A 19 8.91 10.25 -2.88
N LYS A 20 7.98 11.14 -2.50
CA LYS A 20 7.10 11.92 -3.41
C LYS A 20 6.41 11.03 -4.45
N LEU A 21 5.98 9.85 -4.03
CA LEU A 21 5.25 8.90 -4.87
C LEU A 21 3.74 9.17 -4.75
N GLU A 22 3.01 8.82 -5.80
CA GLU A 22 1.55 8.81 -5.78
C GLU A 22 1.01 7.37 -5.88
N TYR A 23 -0.29 7.18 -5.65
CA TYR A 23 -0.91 5.84 -5.75
C TYR A 23 -0.76 5.23 -7.15
N LYS A 24 -0.65 6.05 -8.20
CA LYS A 24 -0.39 5.61 -9.57
C LYS A 24 1.00 4.99 -9.74
N ASP A 25 1.99 5.44 -8.96
CA ASP A 25 3.35 4.91 -8.99
C ASP A 25 3.40 3.56 -8.27
N ILE A 26 2.74 3.44 -7.11
CA ILE A 26 2.56 2.15 -6.44
C ILE A 26 1.83 1.16 -7.36
N ALA A 27 0.77 1.61 -8.04
CA ALA A 27 0.06 0.80 -9.02
C ALA A 27 0.99 0.28 -10.14
N LYS A 28 1.88 1.13 -10.67
CA LYS A 28 2.90 0.71 -11.64
C LYS A 28 3.91 -0.27 -11.05
N MET A 29 4.41 -0.03 -9.85
CA MET A 29 5.41 -0.89 -9.19
C MET A 29 4.85 -2.28 -8.85
N THR A 30 3.57 -2.34 -8.46
CA THR A 30 2.92 -3.60 -8.04
C THR A 30 2.17 -4.31 -9.18
N GLY A 31 1.95 -3.64 -10.30
CA GLY A 31 1.11 -4.15 -11.41
C GLY A 31 -0.40 -4.11 -11.12
N TYR A 32 -0.84 -3.59 -9.97
CA TYR A 32 -2.25 -3.47 -9.64
C TYR A 32 -2.88 -2.21 -10.22
N LYS A 33 -4.22 -2.21 -10.34
CA LYS A 33 -4.98 -1.01 -10.67
C LYS A 33 -4.92 -0.01 -9.51
N THR A 34 -4.88 1.28 -9.83
CA THR A 34 -4.92 2.37 -8.83
C THR A 34 -6.16 2.28 -7.93
N SER A 35 -7.31 1.84 -8.47
CA SER A 35 -8.53 1.60 -7.68
C SER A 35 -8.35 0.50 -6.63
N THR A 36 -7.55 -0.53 -6.91
CA THR A 36 -7.24 -1.59 -5.94
C THR A 36 -6.38 -1.06 -4.80
N ILE A 37 -5.35 -0.26 -5.12
CA ILE A 37 -4.50 0.39 -4.11
C ILE A 37 -5.34 1.37 -3.27
N SER A 38 -6.19 2.18 -3.89
CA SER A 38 -7.09 3.11 -3.20
C SER A 38 -8.06 2.38 -2.27
N ALA A 39 -8.68 1.28 -2.72
CA ALA A 39 -9.58 0.49 -1.89
C ALA A 39 -8.87 -0.14 -0.67
N PHE A 40 -7.61 -0.56 -0.84
CA PHE A 40 -6.77 -1.04 0.27
C PHE A 40 -6.41 0.09 1.24
N MET A 41 -5.95 1.24 0.73
CA MET A 41 -5.56 2.42 1.51
C MET A 41 -6.75 3.05 2.26
N CYS A 42 -7.96 2.95 1.72
CA CYS A 42 -9.20 3.35 2.36
C CYS A 42 -9.63 2.36 3.48
N GLY A 43 -9.01 1.18 3.54
CA GLY A 43 -9.37 0.12 4.48
C GLY A 43 -10.66 -0.63 4.11
N ALA A 44 -11.23 -0.36 2.93
CA ALA A 44 -12.44 -0.99 2.43
C ALA A 44 -12.21 -2.46 2.03
N ARG A 45 -11.00 -2.80 1.59
CA ARG A 45 -10.59 -4.17 1.28
C ARG A 45 -9.28 -4.51 1.97
N GLN A 46 -9.32 -5.46 2.90
CA GLN A 46 -8.15 -5.99 3.59
C GLN A 46 -7.73 -7.29 2.90
N ASN A 47 -6.76 -7.18 1.99
CA ASN A 47 -6.22 -8.31 1.26
C ASN A 47 -4.72 -8.41 1.54
N GLU A 48 -4.31 -9.54 2.11
CA GLU A 48 -2.93 -9.78 2.52
C GLU A 48 -1.95 -9.81 1.34
N THR A 49 -2.38 -10.33 0.18
CA THR A 49 -1.57 -10.34 -1.04
C THR A 49 -1.26 -8.93 -1.52
N VAL A 50 -2.26 -8.04 -1.47
CA VAL A 50 -2.09 -6.63 -1.84
C VAL A 50 -1.18 -5.93 -0.82
N ALA A 51 -1.36 -6.20 0.47
CA ALA A 51 -0.50 -5.68 1.53
C ALA A 51 0.97 -6.04 1.30
N LYS A 52 1.26 -7.33 1.06
CA LYS A 52 2.60 -7.85 0.77
C LYS A 52 3.21 -7.25 -0.50
N SER A 53 2.45 -7.16 -1.59
CA SER A 53 2.95 -6.55 -2.83
C SER A 53 3.29 -5.07 -2.66
N ILE A 54 2.44 -4.29 -1.96
CA ILE A 54 2.73 -2.86 -1.72
C ILE A 54 3.93 -2.70 -0.79
N ALA A 55 4.02 -3.50 0.27
CA ALA A 55 5.15 -3.49 1.18
C ALA A 55 6.46 -3.81 0.44
N SER A 56 6.47 -4.88 -0.37
CA SER A 56 7.61 -5.27 -1.19
C SER A 56 8.00 -4.18 -2.20
N ALA A 57 7.04 -3.57 -2.89
CA ALA A 57 7.29 -2.47 -3.82
C ALA A 57 7.91 -1.22 -3.17
N LEU A 58 7.59 -0.97 -1.89
CA LEU A 58 8.12 0.16 -1.13
C LEU A 58 9.38 -0.18 -0.32
N GLY A 59 9.72 -1.46 -0.21
CA GLY A 59 10.82 -1.96 0.62
C GLY A 59 10.50 -1.90 2.13
N ILE A 60 9.24 -2.09 2.50
CA ILE A 60 8.77 -2.13 3.89
C ILE A 60 8.81 -3.59 4.37
N GLU A 61 9.42 -3.88 5.52
CA GLU A 61 9.29 -5.19 6.17
C GLU A 61 7.83 -5.40 6.63
N TYR A 62 7.22 -6.51 6.17
CA TYR A 62 5.83 -6.89 6.42
C TYR A 62 5.72 -8.32 6.95
#